data_AF-A0A0C4DM82-F1
#
_entry.id   AF-A0A0C4DM82-F1
#
_cell.length_a   1.000
_cell.length_b   1.000
_cell.length_c   1.000
_cell.angle_alpha   90.00
_cell.angle_beta   90.00
_cell.angle_gamma   90.00
#
_symmetry.space_group_name_H-M   'P 1'
#
loop_
_entity.id
_entity.type
_entity.pdbx_description
1 polymer ?
#
loop_
_entity_poly.entity_id
_entity_poly.type
_entity_poly.pdbx_seq_one_letter_code
_entity_poly.pdbx_strand_id
1 'polypeptide(L)' 'MPNTKTDVKSILDTKPLKFQISAGGKKWACTVHSDRAAYDRVKASRTNSTSSESSTSSHASSTKSA' A
#
# COMPACT_ATOMS: atom_id res chain seq x y z
N MET A 1 -9.85 35.19 -18.91
CA MET A 1 -9.36 34.66 -17.62
C MET A 1 -8.82 33.26 -17.87
N PRO A 2 -7.53 32.97 -17.67
CA PRO A 2 -7.08 31.58 -17.76
C PRO A 2 -7.82 30.78 -16.69
N ASN A 3 -8.52 29.74 -17.11
CA ASN A 3 -9.23 28.84 -16.24
C ASN A 3 -8.15 28.12 -15.41
N THR A 4 -7.92 28.58 -14.17
CA THR A 4 -6.96 28.01 -13.21
C THR A 4 -7.50 26.67 -12.70
N LYS A 5 -7.76 25.75 -13.62
CA LYS A 5 -8.12 24.38 -13.32
C LYS A 5 -6.85 23.73 -12.81
N THR A 6 -6.70 23.75 -11.51
CA THR A 6 -5.60 23.13 -10.77
C THR A 6 -5.32 21.75 -11.36
N ASP A 7 -4.15 21.60 -11.99
CA ASP A 7 -3.77 20.32 -12.57
C ASP A 7 -3.38 19.35 -11.44
N VAL A 8 -4.28 18.42 -11.16
CA VAL A 8 -4.11 17.41 -10.12
C VAL A 8 -2.85 16.58 -10.35
N LYS A 9 -2.46 16.35 -11.61
CA LYS A 9 -1.24 15.60 -11.91
C LYS A 9 0.00 16.35 -11.44
N SER A 10 0.11 17.64 -11.78
CA SER A 10 1.23 18.48 -11.33
C SER A 10 1.39 18.53 -9.82
N ILE A 11 0.28 18.54 -9.07
CA ILE A 11 0.31 18.50 -7.60
C ILE A 11 0.87 17.16 -7.12
N LEU A 12 0.33 16.06 -7.63
CA LEU A 12 0.71 14.71 -7.20
C LEU A 12 2.15 14.35 -7.60
N ASP A 13 2.69 14.97 -8.66
CA ASP A 13 4.10 14.83 -9.06
C ASP A 13 5.06 15.46 -8.02
N THR A 14 4.67 16.57 -7.40
CA THR A 14 5.47 17.19 -6.32
C THR A 14 5.36 16.41 -5.01
N LYS A 15 4.17 15.90 -4.68
CA LYS A 15 3.93 15.19 -3.43
C LYS A 15 2.73 14.24 -3.54
N PRO A 16 2.90 12.95 -3.22
CA PRO A 16 1.77 12.02 -3.20
C PRO A 16 0.79 12.35 -2.08
N LEU A 17 -0.50 12.24 -2.37
CA LEU A 17 -1.57 12.46 -1.40
C LEU A 17 -1.65 11.27 -0.45
N LYS A 18 -1.57 11.53 0.86
CA LYS A 18 -1.67 10.51 1.91
C LYS A 18 -2.90 10.76 2.77
N PHE A 19 -3.68 9.72 3.02
CA PHE A 19 -4.88 9.78 3.87
C PHE A 19 -5.11 8.46 4.59
N GLN A 20 -6.09 8.44 5.50
CA GLN A 20 -6.48 7.24 6.21
C GLN A 20 -7.95 6.93 5.92
N ILE A 21 -8.25 5.67 5.64
CA ILE A 21 -9.61 5.16 5.61
C ILE A 21 -9.87 4.48 6.95
N SER A 22 -10.99 4.79 7.61
CA SER A 22 -11.41 4.12 8.84
C SER A 22 -12.72 3.38 8.58
N ALA A 23 -12.76 2.07 8.80
CA ALA A 23 -13.96 1.25 8.68
C ALA A 23 -13.85 0.00 9.56
N GLY A 24 -14.98 -0.45 10.14
CA GLY A 24 -15.00 -1.65 10.99
C GLY A 24 -14.01 -1.61 12.16
N GLY A 25 -13.79 -0.43 12.76
CA GLY A 25 -12.85 -0.22 13.87
C GLY A 25 -11.36 -0.27 13.47
N LYS A 26 -11.04 -0.48 12.19
CA LYS A 26 -9.68 -0.49 11.67
C LYS A 26 -9.37 0.78 10.90
N LYS A 27 -8.08 1.10 10.76
CA LYS A 27 -7.55 2.22 9.99
C LYS A 27 -6.54 1.73 8.96
N TRP A 28 -6.64 2.21 7.73
CA TRP A 28 -5.72 1.89 6.64
C TRP A 28 -5.08 3.17 6.12
N ALA A 29 -3.76 3.17 6.05
CA ALA A 29 -3.02 4.24 5.38
C ALA A 29 -3.06 4.04 3.86
N CYS A 30 -3.54 5.07 3.16
CA CYS A 30 -3.66 5.08 1.71
C CYS A 30 -2.75 6.18 1.13
N THR A 31 -2.19 5.91 -0.05
CA THR A 31 -1.34 6.87 -0.77
C THR A 31 -1.72 6.86 -2.25
N VAL A 32 -1.96 8.05 -2.81
CA VAL A 32 -2.27 8.26 -4.22
C VAL A 32 -1.07 8.91 -4.89
N HIS A 33 -0.69 8.35 -6.03
CA HIS A 33 0.41 8.82 -6.87
C HIS A 33 -0.15 9.41 -8.18
N SER A 34 0.63 10.25 -8.85
CA SER A 34 0.25 10.86 -10.13
C SER A 34 0.09 9.83 -11.26
N ASP A 35 0.95 8.82 -11.29
CA ASP A 35 0.90 7.72 -12.25
C ASP A 35 1.45 6.40 -11.70
N ARG A 36 1.43 5.37 -12.56
CA ARG A 36 1.92 4.03 -12.25
C ARG A 36 3.43 3.98 -12.04
N ALA A 37 4.21 4.73 -12.81
CA ALA A 37 5.67 4.74 -12.69
C ALA A 37 6.11 5.35 -11.34
N ALA A 38 5.45 6.41 -10.90
CA ALA A 38 5.65 7.04 -9.60
C ALA A 38 5.32 6.07 -8.45
N TYR A 39 4.23 5.32 -8.57
CA TYR A 39 3.91 4.25 -7.63
C TYR A 39 5.00 3.16 -7.60
N ASP A 40 5.45 2.68 -8.76
CA ASP A 40 6.42 1.59 -8.85
C ASP A 40 7.80 2.00 -8.28
N ARG A 41 8.24 3.26 -8.47
CA ARG A 41 9.45 3.81 -7.81
C ARG A 41 9.36 3.75 -6.28
N VAL A 42 8.21 4.15 -5.72
CA VAL A 42 7.99 4.14 -4.27
C VAL A 42 7.83 2.72 -3.73
N LYS A 43 7.15 1.85 -4.47
CA LYS A 43 7.02 0.43 -4.14
C LYS A 43 8.39 -0.26 -4.12
N ALA A 44 9.24 0.00 -5.12
CA ALA A 44 10.60 -0.53 -5.16
C ALA A 44 11.43 -0.07 -3.95
N SER A 45 11.30 1.19 -3.51
CA SER A 45 11.94 1.67 -2.28
C SER A 45 11.46 0.95 -1.01
N ARG A 46 10.18 0.53 -0.95
CA ARG A 46 9.64 -0.26 0.17
C ARG A 46 10.05 -1.73 0.16
N THR A 47 10.54 -2.26 -0.96
CA THR A 47 10.89 -3.69 -1.07
C THR A 47 12.17 -4.05 -0.31
N ASN A 48 12.95 -3.07 0.13
CA ASN A 48 14.17 -3.29 0.92
C ASN A 48 13.94 -3.25 2.44
N SER A 49 12.71 -3.50 2.90
CA SER A 49 12.40 -3.71 4.32
C SER A 49 11.94 -5.16 4.53
N THR A 50 12.93 -6.01 4.81
CA THR A 50 12.90 -7.38 5.36
C THR A 50 11.91 -7.48 6.54
N SER A 51 11.15 -8.55 6.82
CA SER A 51 11.27 -9.97 6.46
C SER A 51 9.90 -10.68 6.45
N SER A 52 9.88 -11.86 5.84
CA SER A 52 8.76 -12.77 5.69
C SER A 52 8.25 -13.33 7.02
N GLU A 53 6.96 -13.14 7.34
CA GLU A 53 6.27 -14.02 8.28
C GLU A 53 5.88 -15.29 7.52
N SER A 54 6.77 -16.28 7.56
CA SER A 54 6.50 -17.61 7.03
C SER A 54 5.22 -18.15 7.67
N SER A 55 4.24 -18.50 6.85
CA SER A 55 2.97 -19.06 7.30
C SER A 55 3.21 -20.38 8.05
N THR A 56 3.18 -20.37 9.38
CA THR A 56 3.01 -21.62 10.14
C THR A 56 1.55 -22.01 10.09
N SER A 57 1.13 -22.67 9.01
CA SER A 57 -0.07 -23.50 9.07
C SER A 57 0.26 -24.67 10.00
N SER A 58 -0.26 -24.65 11.22
CA SER A 58 -0.27 -25.80 12.11
C SER A 58 -1.18 -26.87 11.49
N HIS A 59 -0.63 -27.66 10.56
CA HIS A 59 -1.18 -28.97 10.25
C HIS A 59 -0.97 -29.83 11.49
N ALA A 60 -1.98 -29.90 12.36
CA ALA A 60 -2.02 -30.88 13.42
C ALA A 60 -2.12 -32.26 12.78
N SER A 61 -0.98 -32.91 12.63
CA SER A 61 -0.87 -34.33 12.33
C SER A 61 -1.29 -35.12 13.57
N SER A 62 -2.58 -35.42 13.71
CA SER A 62 -3.02 -36.43 14.66
C SER A 62 -2.79 -37.80 14.02
N THR A 63 -1.74 -38.47 14.48
CA THR A 63 -1.39 -39.85 14.17
C THR A 63 -2.53 -40.79 14.52
N LYS A 64 -2.93 -41.62 13.56
CA LYS A 64 -3.79 -42.80 13.75
C LYS A 64 -3.13 -43.79 14.71
N SER A 65 -3.88 -44.30 15.68
CA SER A 65 -3.63 -45.61 16.30
C SER A 65 -4.97 -46.35 16.45
N ALA A 66 -4.90 -47.65 16.18
CA ALA A 66 -6.01 -48.58 15.97
C ALA A 66 -6.81 -48.94 17.25
#